data_AF-A0A531L5P4-F1
#
_entry.id   AF-A0A531L5P4-F1
#
_cell.length_a   1.000
_cell.length_b   1.000
_cell.length_c   1.000
_cell.angle_alpha   90.00
_cell.angle_beta   90.00
_cell.angle_gamma   90.00
#
_symmetry.space_group_name_H-M   'P 1'
#
loop_
_entity.id
_entity.type
_entity.pdbx_description
1 polymer ?
#
loop_
_entity_poly.entity_id
_entity_poly.type
_entity_poly.pdbx_seq_one_letter_code
_entity_poly.pdbx_strand_id
1 'polypeptide(L)'
;MVDMDRFAAQIAALDAVVTISNTAAHLSGALGVPTIFLIDDNFQTAWPVTGDRTPWYPKGIVIHKEGRTWPVVLDEVGRRLSSILTAPSTLSGKN
;
A
#
# COMPACT_ATOMS: atom_id res chain seq x y z
N MET A 1 2.77 -19.56 5.71
CA MET A 1 3.75 -18.87 4.84
C MET A 1 5.09 -19.54 5.08
N VAL A 2 5.61 -20.26 4.08
CA VAL A 2 6.71 -21.22 4.28
C VAL A 2 8.08 -20.59 3.96
N ASP A 3 8.09 -19.49 3.19
CA ASP A 3 9.31 -18.77 2.79
C ASP A 3 9.02 -17.26 2.70
N MET A 4 9.60 -16.48 3.61
CA MET A 4 9.41 -15.03 3.68
C MET A 4 10.27 -14.28 2.68
N ASP A 5 11.47 -14.78 2.39
CA ASP A 5 12.41 -14.09 1.50
C ASP A 5 11.91 -14.16 0.06
N ARG A 6 11.37 -15.32 -0.34
CA ARG A 6 10.72 -15.45 -1.64
C ARG A 6 9.50 -14.54 -1.78
N PHE A 7 8.70 -14.40 -0.72
CA PHE A 7 7.53 -13.51 -0.74
C PHE A 7 7.96 -12.03 -0.82
N ALA A 8 8.99 -11.65 -0.07
CA ALA A 8 9.58 -10.32 -0.14
C ALA A 8 10.12 -10.00 -1.53
N ALA A 9 10.82 -10.95 -2.16
CA ALA A 9 11.32 -10.81 -3.52
C ALA A 9 10.20 -10.59 -4.55
N GLN A 10 9.08 -11.31 -4.40
CA GLN A 10 7.90 -11.10 -5.26
C GLN A 10 7.29 -9.70 -5.06
N ILE A 11 7.16 -9.23 -3.82
CA ILE A 11 6.64 -7.89 -3.53
C ILE A 11 7.58 -6.81 -4.07
N ALA A 12 8.89 -6.96 -3.88
CA ALA A 12 9.89 -6.00 -4.32
C ALA A 12 9.94 -5.83 -5.85
N ALA A 13 9.46 -6.82 -6.61
CA ALA A 13 9.39 -6.78 -8.07
C ALA A 13 8.15 -6.06 -8.62
N LEU A 14 7.20 -5.66 -7.77
CA LEU A 14 5.98 -4.95 -8.18
C LEU A 14 6.19 -3.44 -8.24
N ASP A 15 5.55 -2.77 -9.19
CA ASP A 15 5.52 -1.30 -9.25
C ASP A 15 4.71 -0.69 -8.09
N ALA A 16 3.68 -1.39 -7.63
CA ALA A 16 2.86 -1.03 -6.48
C ALA A 16 2.10 -2.22 -5.90
N VAL A 17 1.63 -2.10 -4.65
CA VAL A 17 0.78 -3.08 -3.96
C VAL A 17 -0.53 -2.41 -3.52
N VAL A 18 -1.66 -3.08 -3.74
CA VAL A 18 -2.95 -2.72 -3.14
C VAL A 18 -3.36 -3.86 -2.24
N THR A 19 -3.60 -3.59 -0.95
CA THR A 19 -3.93 -4.64 0.01
C THR A 19 -4.73 -4.10 1.19
N ILE A 20 -5.41 -5.01 1.89
CA ILE A 20 -5.93 -4.79 3.24
C ILE A 20 -4.83 -5.00 4.29
N SER A 21 -5.17 -4.76 5.57
CA SER A 21 -4.28 -5.08 6.69
C SER A 21 -3.97 -6.57 6.80
N ASN A 22 -2.76 -6.94 6.38
CA ASN A 22 -2.22 -8.30 6.44
C ASN A 22 -0.68 -8.24 6.36
N THR A 23 -0.02 -9.40 6.27
CA THR A 23 1.45 -9.44 6.17
C THR A 23 2.02 -8.76 4.92
N ALA A 24 1.31 -8.77 3.80
CA ALA A 24 1.75 -8.09 2.58
C ALA A 24 1.82 -6.56 2.79
N ALA A 25 0.88 -5.99 3.54
CA ALA A 25 0.87 -4.55 3.87
C ALA A 25 2.15 -4.13 4.60
N HIS A 26 2.51 -4.87 5.64
CA HIS A 26 3.71 -4.59 6.41
C HIS A 26 4.98 -4.78 5.60
N LEU A 27 5.04 -5.86 4.81
CA LEU A 27 6.23 -6.20 4.05
C LEU A 27 6.45 -5.24 2.88
N SER A 28 5.40 -4.89 2.12
CA SER A 28 5.51 -3.91 1.03
C SER A 28 5.83 -2.51 1.55
N GLY A 29 5.23 -2.11 2.67
CA GLY A 29 5.54 -0.86 3.36
C GLY A 29 7.00 -0.80 3.83
N ALA A 30 7.51 -1.87 4.44
CA ALA A 30 8.89 -1.96 4.91
C ALA A 30 9.92 -1.99 3.78
N LEU A 31 9.60 -2.67 2.66
CA LEU A 31 10.43 -2.69 1.45
C LEU A 31 10.40 -1.37 0.68
N GLY A 32 9.53 -0.43 1.07
CA GLY A 32 9.40 0.87 0.39
C GLY A 32 8.77 0.77 -1.00
N VAL A 33 8.05 -0.31 -1.27
CA VAL A 33 7.22 -0.46 -2.47
C VAL A 33 5.97 0.43 -2.30
N PRO A 34 5.61 1.27 -3.29
CA PRO A 34 4.39 2.07 -3.22
C PRO A 34 3.19 1.18 -2.85
N THR A 35 2.51 1.51 -1.76
CA THR A 35 1.43 0.65 -1.23
C THR A 35 0.18 1.46 -0.92
N ILE A 36 -0.98 0.96 -1.36
CA ILE A 36 -2.29 1.45 -0.96
C ILE A 36 -2.88 0.48 0.05
N PHE A 37 -3.09 0.95 1.28
CA PHE A 37 -3.70 0.21 2.38
C PHE A 37 -5.20 0.51 2.43
N LEU A 38 -6.02 -0.52 2.26
CA LEU A 38 -7.47 -0.43 2.38
C LEU A 38 -7.89 -0.76 3.82
N ILE A 39 -8.65 0.13 4.44
CA ILE A 39 -9.16 -0.02 5.81
C ILE A 39 -10.69 -0.02 5.78
N ASP A 40 -11.30 -1.08 6.27
CA ASP A 40 -12.75 -1.17 6.47
C ASP A 40 -13.20 -0.38 7.71
N ASP A 41 -14.47 0.02 7.75
CA ASP A 41 -15.06 0.81 8.85
C ASP A 41 -14.91 0.14 10.23
N ASN A 42 -14.89 -1.19 10.28
CA ASN A 42 -14.80 -1.95 11.53
C ASN A 42 -13.37 -2.38 11.88
N PHE A 43 -12.37 -1.96 11.09
CA PHE A 43 -11.01 -2.45 11.25
C PHE A 43 -10.12 -1.43 11.97
N GLN A 44 -9.64 -1.81 13.15
CA GLN A 44 -8.62 -1.04 13.87
C GLN A 44 -7.23 -1.48 13.43
N THR A 45 -6.39 -0.55 12.98
CA THR A 45 -5.02 -0.87 12.59
C THR A 45 -4.13 -1.08 13.80
N ALA A 46 -3.18 -2.02 13.71
CA ALA A 46 -2.14 -2.23 14.72
C ALA A 46 -1.00 -1.19 14.63
N TRP A 47 -1.11 -0.22 13.71
CA TRP A 47 -0.11 0.81 13.44
C TRP A 47 -0.75 2.20 13.38
N PRO A 48 0.02 3.27 13.63
CA PRO A 48 -0.49 4.63 13.58
C PRO A 48 -0.93 5.01 12.17
N VAL A 49 -2.14 5.57 12.06
CA VAL A 49 -2.67 6.15 10.83
C VAL A 49 -3.16 7.56 11.14
N THR A 50 -2.75 8.51 10.32
CA THR A 50 -3.17 9.92 10.40
C THR A 50 -3.69 10.34 9.04
N GLY A 51 -5.02 10.43 8.90
CA GLY A 51 -5.67 10.68 7.62
C GLY A 51 -5.34 9.57 6.61
N ASP A 52 -4.74 9.96 5.48
CA ASP A 52 -4.34 9.05 4.40
C ASP A 52 -2.88 8.57 4.49
N ARG A 53 -2.19 8.77 5.63
CA ARG A 53 -0.78 8.41 5.83
C ARG A 53 -0.53 7.59 7.09
N THR A 54 0.60 6.91 7.11
CA THR A 54 1.17 6.27 8.30
C THR A 54 2.66 6.59 8.42
N PRO A 55 3.17 6.96 9.60
CA PRO A 55 4.59 7.23 9.78
C PRO A 55 5.46 5.98 9.65
N TRP A 56 4.89 4.77 9.78
CA TRP A 56 5.65 3.52 9.63
C TRP A 56 6.01 3.22 8.18
N TYR A 57 5.16 3.63 7.23
CA TYR A 57 5.34 3.37 5.80
C TYR A 57 5.20 4.67 5.00
N PRO A 58 6.27 5.49 4.92
CA PRO A 58 6.19 6.84 4.36
C PRO A 58 5.75 6.91 2.88
N LYS A 59 6.03 5.86 2.10
CA LYS A 59 5.58 5.74 0.70
C LYS A 59 4.17 5.16 0.56
N GLY A 60 3.57 4.75 1.67
CA GLY A 60 2.22 4.21 1.70
C GLY A 60 1.14 5.28 1.69
N ILE A 61 -0.03 4.90 1.21
CA ILE A 61 -1.25 5.69 1.24
C ILE A 61 -2.34 4.83 1.88
N VAL A 62 -3.15 5.43 2.73
CA VAL A 62 -4.27 4.77 3.39
C VAL A 62 -5.57 5.27 2.77
N ILE A 63 -6.43 4.35 2.39
CA ILE A 63 -7.79 4.64 1.93
C ILE A 63 -8.76 3.93 2.87
N HIS A 64 -9.53 4.73 3.60
CA HIS A 64 -10.57 4.24 4.50
C HIS A 64 -11.88 4.07 3.75
N LYS A 65 -12.67 3.07 4.12
CA LYS A 65 -14.00 2.88 3.56
C LYS A 65 -14.94 4.03 3.94
N GLU A 66 -14.89 4.52 5.17
CA GLU A 66 -15.66 5.68 5.69
C GLU A 66 -17.15 5.62 5.35
N GLY A 67 -17.77 4.45 5.54
CA GLY A 67 -19.19 4.24 5.24
C GLY A 67 -19.53 4.19 3.75
N ARG A 68 -18.56 4.42 2.84
CA ARG A 68 -18.75 4.33 1.39
C ARG A 68 -18.93 2.87 0.95
N THR A 69 -19.49 2.68 -0.24
CA THR A 69 -19.56 1.35 -0.85
C THR A 69 -18.20 0.97 -1.44
N TRP A 70 -17.90 -0.33 -1.49
CA TRP A 70 -16.63 -0.81 -2.04
C TRP A 70 -16.34 -0.36 -3.47
N PRO A 71 -17.31 -0.30 -4.40
CA PRO A 71 -17.05 0.26 -5.73
C PRO A 71 -16.50 1.68 -5.70
N VAL A 72 -17.04 2.57 -4.85
CA VAL A 72 -16.55 3.95 -4.71
C VAL A 72 -15.12 3.98 -4.17
N VAL A 73 -14.81 3.11 -3.21
CA VAL A 73 -13.45 2.99 -2.64
C VAL A 73 -12.47 2.46 -3.69
N LEU A 74 -12.87 1.45 -4.47
CA LEU A 74 -12.04 0.85 -5.51
C LEU A 74 -11.83 1.79 -6.72
N ASP A 75 -12.79 2.64 -7.05
CA ASP A 75 -12.62 3.71 -8.04
C ASP A 75 -11.56 4.73 -7.58
N GLU A 76 -11.52 5.06 -6.27
CA GLU A 76 -10.45 5.87 -5.72
C GLU A 76 -9.11 5.17 -5.78
N VAL A 77 -9.05 3.89 -5.40
CA VAL A 77 -7.84 3.06 -5.54
C VAL A 77 -7.33 3.10 -6.97
N GLY A 78 -8.20 2.90 -7.97
CA GLY A 78 -7.82 2.92 -9.38
C GLY A 78 -7.19 4.26 -9.79
N ARG A 79 -7.80 5.38 -9.41
CA ARG A 79 -7.23 6.72 -9.69
C ARG A 79 -5.87 6.93 -9.01
N ARG A 80 -5.74 6.55 -7.74
CA ARG A 80 -4.48 6.72 -6.98
C ARG A 80 -3.39 5.80 -7.54
N LEU A 81 -3.73 4.57 -7.88
CA LEU A 81 -2.82 3.60 -8.49
C LEU A 81 -2.31 4.10 -9.85
N SER A 82 -3.19 4.55 -10.74
CA SER A 82 -2.78 5.15 -12.02
C SER A 82 -1.84 6.34 -11.82
N SER A 83 -2.08 7.18 -10.81
CA SER A 83 -1.16 8.28 -10.48
C SER A 83 0.20 7.81 -9.99
N ILE A 84 0.27 6.73 -9.21
CA ILE A 84 1.53 6.12 -8.77
C ILE A 84 2.31 5.59 -9.97
N LEU A 85 1.64 4.85 -10.86
CA LEU A 85 2.28 4.22 -12.03
C LEU A 85 2.72 5.22 -13.10
N THR A 86 2.11 6.40 -13.14
CA THR A 86 2.45 7.46 -14.12
C THR A 86 3.49 8.45 -13.57
N ALA A 87 3.75 8.45 -12.26
CA ALA A 87 4.79 9.28 -11.69
C ALA A 87 6.16 8.84 -12.25
N PRO A 88 6.99 9.75 -12.77
CA PRO A 88 8.28 9.38 -13.30
C PRO A 88 9.08 8.67 -12.21
N SER A 89 9.49 7.43 -12.49
CA SER A 89 10.27 6.62 -11.58
C SER A 89 11.49 7.43 -11.15
N THR A 90 11.57 7.80 -9.88
CA THR A 90 12.79 8.33 -9.27
C THR A 90 13.80 7.21 -9.09
N LEU A 91 14.11 6.48 -10.16
CA LEU A 91 15.30 5.66 -10.26
C LEU A 91 16.46 6.58 -10.64
N SER A 92 16.88 7.40 -9.67
CA SER A 92 18.20 7.99 -9.65
C SER A 92 19.09 7.12 -8.76
N GLY A 93 19.98 6.38 -9.42
CA GLY A 93 21.25 5.90 -8.86
C GLY A 93 21.18 4.79 -7.82
N LYS A 94 21.61 3.59 -8.23
CA LYS A 94 22.86 2.99 -7.71
C LYS A 94 23.22 1.71 -8.48
N ASN A 95 24.47 1.73 -8.97
CA ASN A 95 25.28 0.74 -9.68
C ASN A 95 24.98 0.49 -11.15
#